data_AF-A0AA43FLE0-F1
#
_entry.id   AF-A0AA43FLE0-F1
#
_cell.length_a   1.000
_cell.length_b   1.000
_cell.length_c   1.000
_cell.angle_alpha   90.00
_cell.angle_beta   90.00
_cell.angle_gamma   90.00
#
_symmetry.space_group_name_H-M   'P 1'
#
loop_
_entity.id
_entity.type
_entity.pdbx_description
1 polymer ?
#
loop_
_entity_poly.entity_id
_entity_poly.type
_entity_poly.pdbx_seq_one_letter_code
_entity_poly.pdbx_strand_id
1 'polypeptide(L)'
;APVTETVTILSGEGALSRGRLLGKMDRAAGAPDGTGNTGDGTMTAVSLGIAARLGTYTVECIAAAANGGTFKVVDPDGYAIDAQAEVGAAFTSGHLNFTLNDGGADFIVGDRFAVVVGAGSGKYRAYNAASTDGSQHPVAILGADVDATAADKPASVYLMGCFNGASVTGYAAGLKPALRQLGIFIKSIS
;
A
#
# COMPACT_ATOMS: atom_id res chain seq x y z
N ALA A 1 12.19 -16.74 25.58
CA ALA A 1 11.55 -17.37 24.40
C ALA A 1 11.25 -16.26 23.39
N PRO A 2 11.32 -16.49 22.07
CA PRO A 2 10.85 -15.51 21.11
C PRO A 2 9.37 -15.20 21.37
N VAL A 3 8.96 -13.95 21.23
CA VAL A 3 7.54 -13.57 21.38
C VAL A 3 6.82 -14.06 20.13
N THR A 4 5.94 -15.05 20.32
CA THR A 4 5.09 -15.61 19.27
C THR A 4 3.69 -15.05 19.38
N GLU A 5 3.19 -14.47 18.31
CA GLU A 5 1.80 -14.01 18.18
C GLU A 5 1.12 -14.78 17.05
N THR A 6 -0.21 -14.97 17.15
CA THR A 6 -1.01 -15.48 16.03
C THR A 6 -1.51 -14.31 15.21
N VAL A 7 -1.15 -14.28 13.93
CA VAL A 7 -1.63 -13.27 12.97
C VAL A 7 -2.41 -13.96 11.85
N THR A 8 -3.08 -13.16 11.03
CA THR A 8 -3.78 -13.66 9.83
C THR A 8 -2.94 -13.41 8.59
N ILE A 9 -2.57 -14.47 7.88
CA ILE A 9 -1.98 -14.43 6.54
C ILE A 9 -3.10 -14.22 5.52
N LEU A 10 -2.90 -13.29 4.60
CA LEU A 10 -3.84 -12.96 3.53
C LEU A 10 -4.04 -14.16 2.58
N SER A 11 -5.28 -14.38 2.19
CA SER A 11 -5.61 -15.31 1.09
C SER A 11 -4.86 -14.99 -0.21
N GLY A 12 -4.45 -16.02 -0.95
CA GLY A 12 -3.74 -15.90 -2.23
C GLY A 12 -2.21 -15.83 -2.12
N GLU A 13 -1.65 -15.88 -0.91
CA GLU A 13 -0.19 -15.86 -0.69
C GLU A 13 0.49 -17.21 -0.98
N GLY A 14 -0.29 -18.26 -1.25
CA GLY A 14 0.22 -19.59 -1.53
C GLY A 14 0.71 -20.35 -0.30
N ALA A 15 1.54 -21.37 -0.53
CA ALA A 15 2.27 -22.08 0.52
C ALA A 15 3.53 -21.31 0.92
N LEU A 16 3.55 -20.80 2.16
CA LEU A 16 4.69 -20.10 2.76
C LEU A 16 5.39 -21.02 3.76
N SER A 17 6.70 -21.15 3.64
CA SER A 17 7.51 -21.91 4.60
C SER A 17 7.95 -21.05 5.78
N ARG A 18 8.11 -21.68 6.95
CA ARG A 18 8.72 -21.10 8.14
C ARG A 18 10.00 -20.34 7.79
N GLY A 19 10.20 -19.20 8.45
CA GLY A 19 11.32 -18.31 8.19
C GLY A 19 11.04 -17.27 7.11
N ARG A 20 9.87 -17.31 6.44
CA ARG A 20 9.49 -16.26 5.50
C ARG A 20 9.34 -14.91 6.18
N LEU A 21 10.00 -13.90 5.64
CA LEU A 21 9.84 -12.52 6.08
C LEU A 21 8.46 -11.99 5.67
N LEU A 22 7.75 -11.38 6.61
CA LEU A 22 6.37 -10.91 6.43
C LEU A 22 6.27 -9.41 6.66
N GLY A 23 5.44 -8.76 5.84
CA GLY A 23 4.98 -7.39 6.04
C GLY A 23 3.51 -7.36 6.43
N LYS A 24 3.10 -6.30 7.13
CA LYS A 24 1.70 -6.06 7.51
C LYS A 24 1.08 -5.05 6.57
N MET A 25 -0.14 -5.33 6.10
CA MET A 25 -0.94 -4.38 5.34
C MET A 25 -1.48 -3.30 6.28
N ASP A 26 -0.81 -2.16 6.35
CA ASP A 26 -1.10 -1.07 7.28
C ASP A 26 -1.96 0.04 6.65
N ARG A 27 -2.06 0.07 5.32
CA ARG A 27 -2.82 1.09 4.58
C ARG A 27 -3.56 0.51 3.37
N ALA A 28 -4.64 1.16 2.99
CA ALA A 28 -5.40 0.86 1.78
C ALA A 28 -6.06 2.14 1.25
N ALA A 29 -6.17 2.26 -0.07
CA ALA A 29 -6.95 3.32 -0.70
C ALA A 29 -8.45 3.00 -0.61
N GLY A 30 -9.24 3.98 -0.19
CA GLY A 30 -10.69 3.94 -0.30
C GLY A 30 -11.17 4.20 -1.73
N ALA A 31 -12.48 4.04 -1.93
CA ALA A 31 -13.11 4.43 -3.17
C ALA A 31 -13.04 5.96 -3.36
N PRO A 32 -12.82 6.44 -4.60
CA PRO A 32 -12.90 7.86 -4.88
C PRO A 32 -14.31 8.42 -4.65
N ASP A 33 -14.37 9.57 -4.01
CA ASP A 33 -15.60 10.33 -3.79
C ASP A 33 -15.56 11.63 -4.60
N GLY A 34 -16.41 11.71 -5.63
CA GLY A 34 -16.63 12.92 -6.44
C GLY A 34 -17.96 13.61 -6.12
N THR A 35 -18.57 13.32 -4.97
CA THR A 35 -19.89 13.85 -4.62
C THR A 35 -19.87 15.38 -4.59
N GLY A 36 -20.83 15.99 -5.30
CA GLY A 36 -21.00 17.44 -5.35
C GLY A 36 -20.28 18.13 -6.51
N ASN A 37 -19.61 17.38 -7.38
CA ASN A 37 -19.05 17.91 -8.63
C ASN A 37 -20.16 18.27 -9.62
N THR A 38 -19.86 19.25 -10.48
CA THR A 38 -20.72 19.59 -11.63
C THR A 38 -20.51 18.59 -12.76
N GLY A 39 -19.26 18.22 -13.05
CA GLY A 39 -18.94 17.14 -13.97
C GLY A 39 -19.26 15.77 -13.38
N ASP A 40 -19.69 14.84 -14.23
CA ASP A 40 -20.10 13.48 -13.86
C ASP A 40 -19.06 12.41 -14.28
N GLY A 41 -17.85 12.84 -14.60
CA GLY A 41 -16.73 11.95 -14.84
C GLY A 41 -16.35 11.13 -13.61
N THR A 42 -15.48 10.14 -13.80
CA THR A 42 -15.13 9.15 -12.78
C THR A 42 -13.63 9.05 -12.55
N MET A 43 -13.24 8.57 -11.37
CA MET A 43 -11.86 8.18 -11.10
C MET A 43 -11.78 6.67 -10.89
N THR A 44 -10.83 6.01 -11.54
CA THR A 44 -10.71 4.55 -11.59
C THR A 44 -9.26 4.11 -11.44
N ALA A 45 -9.03 2.80 -11.33
CA ALA A 45 -7.70 2.21 -11.18
C ALA A 45 -6.87 2.80 -10.01
N VAL A 46 -7.56 3.21 -8.93
CA VAL A 46 -6.91 3.81 -7.76
C VAL A 46 -5.99 2.80 -7.11
N SER A 47 -4.71 3.15 -7.00
CA SER A 47 -3.68 2.35 -6.33
C SER A 47 -2.68 3.25 -5.60
N LEU A 48 -2.04 2.69 -4.57
CA LEU A 48 -1.05 3.40 -3.77
C LEU A 48 0.34 3.29 -4.40
N GLY A 49 1.11 4.36 -4.30
CA GLY A 49 2.56 4.35 -4.49
C GLY A 49 3.33 4.15 -3.17
N ILE A 50 4.63 3.95 -3.26
CA ILE A 50 5.48 3.63 -2.10
C ILE A 50 5.57 4.75 -1.04
N ALA A 51 5.30 6.00 -1.43
CA ALA A 51 5.26 7.17 -0.58
C ALA A 51 3.85 7.54 -0.11
N ALA A 52 2.83 6.71 -0.41
CA ALA A 52 1.46 6.92 0.04
C ALA A 52 1.39 7.14 1.57
N ARG A 53 0.65 8.16 2.00
CA ARG A 53 0.45 8.53 3.40
C ARG A 53 -0.98 8.23 3.82
N LEU A 54 -1.19 8.04 5.12
CA LEU A 54 -2.54 7.96 5.65
C LEU A 54 -3.18 9.35 5.63
N GLY A 55 -4.49 9.40 5.37
CA GLY A 55 -5.27 10.63 5.28
C GLY A 55 -5.91 10.80 3.91
N THR A 56 -6.45 11.99 3.67
CA THR A 56 -7.24 12.28 2.46
C THR A 56 -6.40 12.95 1.40
N TYR A 57 -6.28 12.31 0.24
CA TYR A 57 -5.78 12.92 -0.98
C TYR A 57 -6.91 13.65 -1.70
N THR A 58 -6.62 14.85 -2.21
CA THR A 58 -7.59 15.64 -2.99
C THR A 58 -7.08 15.79 -4.42
N VAL A 59 -7.93 15.51 -5.39
CA VAL A 59 -7.66 15.68 -6.83
C VAL A 59 -8.64 16.73 -7.34
N GLU A 60 -8.17 17.97 -7.56
CA GLU A 60 -9.01 19.14 -7.87
C GLU A 60 -8.80 19.61 -9.30
N CYS A 61 -9.87 19.85 -10.04
CA CYS A 61 -9.85 20.43 -11.38
C CYS A 61 -9.39 21.89 -11.29
N ILE A 62 -8.26 22.21 -11.92
CA ILE A 62 -7.69 23.56 -11.96
C ILE A 62 -7.85 24.23 -13.32
N ALA A 63 -8.10 23.45 -14.37
CA ALA A 63 -8.43 23.94 -15.70
C ALA A 63 -9.45 23.01 -16.35
N ALA A 64 -10.64 23.55 -16.63
CA ALA A 64 -11.69 22.84 -17.34
C ALA A 64 -11.39 22.76 -18.84
N ALA A 65 -11.76 21.65 -19.47
CA ALA A 65 -11.72 21.47 -20.91
C ALA A 65 -12.91 20.61 -21.36
N ALA A 66 -13.39 20.82 -22.58
CA ALA A 66 -14.46 19.99 -23.13
C ALA A 66 -13.96 18.54 -23.29
N ASN A 67 -14.74 17.59 -22.78
CA ASN A 67 -14.41 16.16 -22.66
C ASN A 67 -13.05 15.91 -21.99
N GLY A 68 -12.69 16.74 -21.01
CA GLY A 68 -11.35 16.73 -20.44
C GLY A 68 -11.21 17.55 -19.15
N GLY A 69 -9.96 17.86 -18.81
CA GLY A 69 -9.61 18.71 -17.68
C GLY A 69 -8.25 18.38 -17.10
N THR A 70 -7.61 19.40 -16.55
CA THR A 70 -6.34 19.29 -15.84
C THR A 70 -6.59 19.40 -14.35
N PHE A 71 -6.07 18.44 -13.60
CA PHE A 71 -6.28 18.29 -12.17
C PHE A 71 -4.96 18.41 -11.40
N LYS A 72 -5.01 19.11 -10.27
CA LYS A 72 -3.96 19.15 -9.25
C LYS A 72 -4.21 18.05 -8.23
N VAL A 73 -3.18 17.29 -7.89
CA VAL A 73 -3.24 16.31 -6.80
C VAL A 73 -2.55 16.88 -5.56
N VAL A 74 -3.21 16.78 -4.41
CA VAL A 74 -2.74 17.27 -3.12
C VAL A 74 -2.67 16.11 -2.13
N ASP A 75 -1.53 15.97 -1.45
CA ASP A 75 -1.33 14.96 -0.41
C ASP A 75 -2.07 15.33 0.90
N PRO A 76 -2.20 14.39 1.86
CA PRO A 76 -2.87 14.65 3.12
C PRO A 76 -2.25 15.75 3.98
N ASP A 77 -0.99 16.11 3.74
CA ASP A 77 -0.29 17.18 4.46
C ASP A 77 -0.48 18.55 3.76
N GLY A 78 -1.23 18.60 2.65
CA GLY A 78 -1.57 19.81 1.90
C GLY A 78 -0.55 20.17 0.81
N TYR A 79 0.45 19.31 0.55
CA TYR A 79 1.44 19.55 -0.48
C TYR A 79 0.94 19.07 -1.84
N ALA A 80 1.15 19.89 -2.87
CA ALA A 80 0.88 19.48 -4.23
C ALA A 80 1.87 18.38 -4.65
N ILE A 81 1.38 17.35 -5.31
CA ILE A 81 2.22 16.40 -6.03
C ILE A 81 2.58 17.05 -7.37
N ASP A 82 3.87 17.10 -7.70
CA ASP A 82 4.41 17.95 -8.78
C ASP A 82 3.81 17.71 -10.18
N ALA A 83 3.28 16.51 -10.44
CA ALA A 83 2.64 16.17 -11.71
C ALA A 83 1.14 16.53 -11.69
N GLN A 84 0.65 17.03 -12.82
CA GLN A 84 -0.79 17.22 -13.05
C GLN A 84 -1.41 15.93 -13.60
N ALA A 85 -2.68 15.70 -13.28
CA ALA A 85 -3.47 14.61 -13.85
C ALA A 85 -4.33 15.17 -15.00
N GLU A 86 -4.29 14.51 -16.15
CA GLU A 86 -5.13 14.85 -17.30
C GLU A 86 -6.22 13.80 -17.45
N VAL A 87 -7.45 14.23 -17.69
CA VAL A 87 -8.56 13.34 -18.02
C VAL A 87 -8.22 12.51 -19.27
N GLY A 88 -8.49 11.20 -19.22
CA GLY A 88 -8.16 10.25 -20.28
C GLY A 88 -6.72 9.72 -20.26
N ALA A 89 -5.86 10.22 -19.36
CA ALA A 89 -4.50 9.74 -19.18
C ALA A 89 -4.31 9.07 -17.80
N ALA A 90 -3.41 8.08 -17.75
CA ALA A 90 -3.03 7.47 -16.47
C ALA A 90 -2.13 8.42 -15.69
N PHE A 91 -2.56 8.78 -14.48
CA PHE A 91 -1.74 9.51 -13.52
C PHE A 91 -0.91 8.53 -12.69
N THR A 92 0.40 8.73 -12.65
CA THR A 92 1.33 7.91 -11.87
C THR A 92 2.20 8.80 -10.98
N SER A 93 2.30 8.47 -9.70
CA SER A 93 3.13 9.19 -8.75
C SER A 93 3.69 8.28 -7.67
N GLY A 94 4.56 8.83 -6.81
CA GLY A 94 5.01 8.14 -5.60
C GLY A 94 3.90 7.91 -4.57
N HIS A 95 2.77 8.61 -4.64
CA HIS A 95 1.72 8.56 -3.61
C HIS A 95 0.45 7.84 -4.08
N LEU A 96 -0.20 8.36 -5.13
CA LEU A 96 -1.47 7.86 -5.63
C LEU A 96 -1.38 7.72 -7.16
N ASN A 97 -1.93 6.65 -7.70
CA ASN A 97 -2.06 6.42 -9.13
C ASN A 97 -3.53 6.14 -9.45
N PHE A 98 -4.02 6.66 -10.59
CA PHE A 98 -5.41 6.54 -11.00
C PHE A 98 -5.58 6.98 -12.46
N THR A 99 -6.78 6.78 -13.00
CA THR A 99 -7.21 7.37 -14.27
C THR A 99 -8.49 8.16 -14.04
N LEU A 100 -8.52 9.41 -14.50
CA LEU A 100 -9.72 10.22 -14.60
C LEU A 100 -10.39 9.97 -15.94
N ASN A 101 -11.68 9.70 -15.94
CA ASN A 101 -12.48 9.51 -17.13
C ASN A 101 -13.52 10.62 -17.21
N ASP A 102 -13.75 11.09 -18.41
CA ASP A 102 -14.82 12.03 -18.69
C ASP A 102 -16.20 11.36 -18.55
N GLY A 103 -17.21 12.17 -18.31
CA GLY A 103 -18.61 11.76 -18.26
C GLY A 103 -19.44 12.40 -19.39
N GLY A 104 -20.74 12.56 -19.17
CA GLY A 104 -21.59 13.31 -20.11
C GLY A 104 -21.57 14.81 -19.87
N ALA A 105 -21.31 15.23 -18.62
CA ALA A 105 -21.14 16.62 -18.20
C ALA A 105 -19.67 16.89 -17.91
N ASP A 106 -19.13 17.91 -18.57
CA ASP A 106 -17.74 18.33 -18.41
C ASP A 106 -17.44 18.79 -16.97
N PHE A 107 -16.23 18.49 -16.49
CA PHE A 107 -15.72 19.05 -15.24
C PHE A 107 -15.56 20.56 -15.32
N ILE A 108 -15.81 21.24 -14.20
CA ILE A 108 -15.50 22.67 -14.02
C ILE A 108 -14.38 22.87 -13.00
N VAL A 109 -13.75 24.05 -13.02
CA VAL A 109 -12.75 24.42 -12.01
C VAL A 109 -13.36 24.36 -10.62
N GLY A 110 -12.70 23.65 -9.70
CA GLY A 110 -13.16 23.41 -8.34
C GLY A 110 -13.88 22.07 -8.11
N ASP A 111 -14.24 21.34 -9.18
CA ASP A 111 -14.66 19.94 -9.06
C ASP A 111 -13.50 19.11 -8.48
N ARG A 112 -13.80 18.17 -7.58
CA ARG A 112 -12.78 17.41 -6.85
C ARG A 112 -13.15 15.95 -6.62
N PHE A 113 -12.14 15.10 -6.60
CA PHE A 113 -12.22 13.75 -6.04
C PHE A 113 -11.45 13.69 -4.72
N ALA A 114 -12.05 13.08 -3.70
CA ALA A 114 -11.38 12.72 -2.46
C ALA A 114 -11.07 11.22 -2.44
N VAL A 115 -9.84 10.87 -2.07
CA VAL A 115 -9.45 9.48 -1.78
C VAL A 115 -8.93 9.39 -0.36
N VAL A 116 -9.66 8.70 0.49
CA VAL A 116 -9.22 8.42 1.86
C VAL A 116 -8.29 7.22 1.84
N VAL A 117 -7.03 7.42 2.19
CA VAL A 117 -6.08 6.34 2.47
C VAL A 117 -6.14 6.04 3.97
N GLY A 118 -6.84 4.97 4.30
CA GLY A 118 -7.11 4.55 5.67
C GLY A 118 -6.25 3.37 6.12
N ALA A 119 -6.56 2.87 7.31
CA ALA A 119 -5.95 1.64 7.82
C ALA A 119 -6.20 0.46 6.86
N GLY A 120 -5.15 -0.28 6.58
CA GLY A 120 -5.22 -1.52 5.80
C GLY A 120 -5.93 -2.64 6.56
N SER A 121 -6.02 -3.82 5.93
CA SER A 121 -6.67 -4.98 6.55
C SER A 121 -6.01 -5.46 7.84
N GLY A 122 -4.77 -5.04 8.12
CA GLY A 122 -3.96 -5.53 9.24
C GLY A 122 -3.45 -6.97 9.05
N LYS A 123 -3.79 -7.61 7.94
CA LYS A 123 -3.31 -8.95 7.57
C LYS A 123 -1.85 -8.90 7.15
N TYR A 124 -1.22 -10.06 7.18
CA TYR A 124 0.18 -10.24 6.85
C TYR A 124 0.31 -10.93 5.51
N ARG A 125 1.38 -10.59 4.79
CA ARG A 125 1.75 -11.21 3.53
C ARG A 125 3.25 -11.37 3.43
N ALA A 126 3.71 -12.18 2.48
CA ALA A 126 5.11 -12.30 2.17
C ALA A 126 5.68 -10.91 1.85
N TYR A 127 6.78 -10.55 2.51
CA TYR A 127 7.49 -9.32 2.21
C TYR A 127 7.85 -9.26 0.72
N ASN A 128 7.54 -8.11 0.13
CA ASN A 128 7.91 -7.73 -1.22
C ASN A 128 8.23 -6.22 -1.21
N ALA A 129 9.43 -5.84 -1.65
CA ALA A 129 9.87 -4.45 -1.69
C ALA A 129 9.01 -3.57 -2.62
N ALA A 130 8.30 -4.17 -3.58
CA ALA A 130 7.42 -3.48 -4.52
C ALA A 130 5.99 -3.29 -4.00
N SER A 131 5.64 -3.83 -2.82
CA SER A 131 4.34 -3.56 -2.21
C SER A 131 4.18 -2.08 -1.84
N THR A 132 2.94 -1.60 -1.80
CA THR A 132 2.60 -0.20 -1.46
C THR A 132 1.51 -0.08 -0.39
N ASP A 133 1.10 -1.23 0.17
CA ASP A 133 0.09 -1.38 1.22
C ASP A 133 0.67 -1.38 2.65
N GLY A 134 1.96 -1.04 2.78
CA GLY A 134 2.73 -1.11 4.03
C GLY A 134 3.55 -2.38 4.18
N SER A 135 3.17 -3.47 3.49
CA SER A 135 3.86 -4.76 3.61
C SER A 135 5.27 -4.78 3.01
N GLN A 136 5.67 -3.73 2.30
CA GLN A 136 7.06 -3.50 1.91
C GLN A 136 7.97 -3.19 3.11
N HIS A 137 7.43 -2.98 4.30
CA HIS A 137 8.21 -2.88 5.52
C HIS A 137 8.05 -4.18 6.33
N PRO A 138 9.07 -5.05 6.36
CA PRO A 138 8.95 -6.32 7.05
C PRO A 138 8.88 -6.11 8.57
N VAL A 139 7.93 -6.78 9.21
CA VAL A 139 7.65 -6.62 10.64
C VAL A 139 7.66 -7.94 11.42
N ALA A 140 7.66 -9.09 10.74
CA ALA A 140 7.63 -10.39 11.39
C ALA A 140 8.31 -11.49 10.57
N ILE A 141 8.62 -12.61 11.21
CA ILE A 141 9.10 -13.84 10.55
C ILE A 141 8.09 -14.96 10.79
N LEU A 142 7.70 -15.68 9.74
CA LEU A 142 6.77 -16.80 9.83
C LEU A 142 7.33 -17.93 10.72
N GLY A 143 6.55 -18.38 11.70
CA GLY A 143 6.96 -19.34 12.73
C GLY A 143 6.72 -20.81 12.38
N ALA A 144 5.79 -21.09 11.46
CA ALA A 144 5.48 -22.43 10.96
C ALA A 144 4.95 -22.33 9.52
N ASP A 145 5.07 -23.42 8.76
CA ASP A 145 4.54 -23.48 7.40
C ASP A 145 3.03 -23.22 7.39
N VAL A 146 2.56 -22.49 6.38
CA VAL A 146 1.15 -22.13 6.21
C VAL A 146 0.78 -22.11 4.74
N ASP A 147 -0.37 -22.67 4.39
CA ASP A 147 -0.93 -22.58 3.04
C ASP A 147 -2.18 -21.70 3.05
N ALA A 148 -1.99 -20.45 2.60
CA ALA A 148 -3.04 -19.43 2.48
C ALA A 148 -3.52 -19.28 1.04
N THR A 149 -3.42 -20.32 0.19
CA THR A 149 -3.82 -20.23 -1.23
C THR A 149 -5.29 -19.84 -1.41
N ALA A 150 -6.19 -20.49 -0.68
CA ALA A 150 -7.63 -20.39 -0.93
C ALA A 150 -8.41 -19.53 0.07
N ALA A 151 -7.81 -19.21 1.22
CA ALA A 151 -8.45 -18.41 2.26
C ALA A 151 -7.40 -17.77 3.16
N ASP A 152 -7.83 -16.76 3.92
CA ASP A 152 -7.04 -16.24 5.03
C ASP A 152 -6.71 -17.36 6.02
N LYS A 153 -5.49 -17.37 6.56
CA LYS A 153 -5.06 -18.40 7.50
C LYS A 153 -4.43 -17.83 8.76
N PRO A 154 -4.78 -18.34 9.95
CA PRO A 154 -4.02 -18.04 11.15
C PRO A 154 -2.61 -18.66 11.03
N ALA A 155 -1.59 -17.90 11.44
CA ALA A 155 -0.22 -18.40 11.52
C ALA A 155 0.49 -17.82 12.74
N SER A 156 1.33 -18.64 13.38
CA SER A 156 2.26 -18.14 14.40
C SER A 156 3.41 -17.40 13.72
N VAL A 157 3.75 -16.23 14.24
CA VAL A 157 4.90 -15.44 13.77
C VAL A 157 5.81 -15.07 14.92
N TYR A 158 7.08 -14.83 14.61
CA TYR A 158 8.03 -14.22 15.52
C TYR A 158 8.10 -12.71 15.30
N LEU A 159 7.90 -11.96 16.38
CA LEU A 159 8.00 -10.49 16.37
C LEU A 159 9.38 -9.97 16.79
N MET A 160 10.17 -10.80 17.49
CA MET A 160 11.52 -10.49 17.94
C MET A 160 12.33 -11.77 18.16
N GLY A 161 13.65 -11.65 18.13
CA GLY A 161 14.57 -12.77 18.39
C GLY A 161 15.87 -12.69 17.60
N CYS A 162 16.74 -13.68 17.80
CA CYS A 162 17.93 -13.88 16.97
C CYS A 162 17.70 -15.06 16.02
N PHE A 163 17.89 -14.86 14.72
CA PHE A 163 17.64 -15.86 13.69
C PHE A 163 18.89 -16.11 12.84
N ASN A 164 19.07 -17.36 12.41
CA ASN A 164 20.06 -17.70 11.40
C ASN A 164 19.63 -17.12 10.05
N GLY A 165 20.47 -16.28 9.44
CA GLY A 165 20.20 -15.66 8.15
C GLY A 165 19.96 -16.68 7.03
N ALA A 166 20.57 -17.87 7.11
CA ALA A 166 20.33 -18.94 6.14
C ALA A 166 18.91 -19.52 6.20
N SER A 167 18.22 -19.33 7.33
CA SER A 167 16.85 -19.84 7.55
C SER A 167 15.77 -18.76 7.36
N VAL A 168 16.14 -17.52 7.02
CA VAL A 168 15.19 -16.42 6.79
C VAL A 168 15.08 -16.14 5.31
N THR A 169 13.92 -16.42 4.72
CA THR A 169 13.69 -16.25 3.28
C THR A 169 13.07 -14.89 2.98
N GLY A 170 13.42 -14.30 1.83
CA GLY A 170 13.02 -12.93 1.47
C GLY A 170 13.85 -11.82 2.15
N TYR A 171 14.83 -12.18 2.98
CA TYR A 171 15.74 -11.24 3.60
C TYR A 171 16.84 -10.79 2.63
N ALA A 172 17.07 -9.48 2.58
CA ALA A 172 18.24 -8.85 1.96
C ALA A 172 19.01 -8.07 3.04
N ALA A 173 20.34 -8.02 2.92
CA ALA A 173 21.21 -7.42 3.94
C ALA A 173 20.85 -5.96 4.30
N GLY A 174 20.31 -5.20 3.34
CA GLY A 174 19.83 -3.82 3.56
C GLY A 174 18.68 -3.69 4.56
N LEU A 175 17.94 -4.76 4.86
CA LEU A 175 16.83 -4.76 5.83
C LEU A 175 17.30 -4.85 7.28
N LYS A 176 18.58 -5.19 7.51
CA LYS A 176 19.13 -5.43 8.85
C LYS A 176 18.94 -4.26 9.83
N PRO A 177 19.14 -2.98 9.46
CA PRO A 177 18.89 -1.86 10.36
C PRO A 177 17.41 -1.76 10.79
N ALA A 178 16.48 -1.91 9.85
CA ALA A 178 15.04 -1.85 10.12
C ALA A 178 14.59 -3.01 11.04
N LEU A 179 15.01 -4.24 10.74
CA LEU A 179 14.68 -5.41 11.56
C LEU A 179 15.24 -5.30 12.99
N ARG A 180 16.42 -4.71 13.17
CA ARG A 180 17.00 -4.48 14.51
C ARG A 180 16.18 -3.53 15.36
N GLN A 181 15.55 -2.52 14.76
CA GLN A 181 14.65 -1.61 15.50
C GLN A 181 13.44 -2.36 16.07
N LEU A 182 13.04 -3.47 15.43
CA LEU A 182 11.96 -4.34 15.89
C LEU A 182 12.44 -5.44 16.85
N GLY A 183 13.74 -5.49 17.19
CA GLY A 183 14.31 -6.58 17.99
C GLY A 183 14.51 -7.90 17.21
N ILE A 184 14.46 -7.86 15.88
CA ILE A 184 14.76 -9.00 15.00
C ILE A 184 16.22 -8.90 14.56
N PHE A 185 17.06 -9.79 15.11
CA PHE A 185 18.49 -9.84 14.84
C PHE A 185 18.81 -11.00 13.90
N ILE A 186 19.22 -10.69 12.67
CA ILE A 186 19.70 -11.69 11.71
C ILE A 186 21.22 -11.84 11.83
N LYS A 187 21.67 -13.08 12.12
CA LYS A 187 23.08 -13.44 12.23
C LYS A 187 23.47 -14.38 11.11
N SER A 188 24.62 -14.13 10.49
CA SER A 188 25.29 -15.15 9.68
C SER A 188 25.96 -16.11 10.65
N ILE A 189 25.57 -17.38 10.60
CA ILE A 189 26.25 -18.44 11.33
C ILE A 189 27.02 -19.22 10.27
N SER A 190 28.34 -19.22 10.39
CA SER A 190 29.25 -20.04 9.58
C SER A 190 29.05 -21.52 9.88
#